data_AF-A0A9W6HXA1-F1
#
_entry.id   AF-A0A9W6HXA1-F1
#
_cell.length_a   1.000
_cell.length_b   1.000
_cell.length_c   1.000
_cell.angle_alpha   90.00
_cell.angle_beta   90.00
_cell.angle_gamma   90.00
#
_symmetry.space_group_name_H-M   'P 1'
#
loop_
_entity.id
_entity.type
_entity.pdbx_description
1 polymer ?
#
loop_
_entity_poly.entity_id
_entity_poly.type
_entity_poly.pdbx_seq_one_letter_code
_entity_poly.pdbx_strand_id
1 'polypeptide(L)'
;MSTVTARRRPLADEVAHPVARTTVPACRGHDPELWFAHGLDATLARAVNICRTCPLMKPCRAYATAYDVDGVWGATTRAERDDYRRAHGIRPRNILGFASRKKANSSPRPKRQRRTLSAPAAPEPASEIVPTKHCPRCGTDRPLNRWYRNRATADRLSAWCKPCLHEIAQKGSHP
;
A
#
# COMPACT_ATOMS: atom_id res chain seq x y z
N MET A 1 -12.40 22.73 -52.81
CA MET A 1 -12.49 23.20 -51.41
C MET A 1 -12.98 22.04 -50.57
N SER A 2 -12.07 21.32 -49.92
CA SER A 2 -12.38 20.07 -49.19
C SER A 2 -12.48 20.37 -47.70
N THR A 3 -13.69 20.39 -47.16
CA THR A 3 -13.90 20.53 -45.71
C THR A 3 -13.69 19.19 -45.02
N VAL A 4 -12.61 19.09 -44.24
CA VAL A 4 -12.35 17.98 -43.35
C VAL A 4 -13.36 18.03 -42.20
N THR A 5 -14.37 17.16 -42.24
CA THR A 5 -15.28 16.95 -41.11
C THR A 5 -14.52 16.20 -40.03
N ALA A 6 -14.10 16.91 -38.97
CA ALA A 6 -13.51 16.31 -37.80
C ALA A 6 -14.51 15.33 -37.15
N ARG A 7 -14.29 14.03 -37.32
CA ARG A 7 -15.02 13.00 -36.56
C ARG A 7 -14.66 13.16 -35.08
N ARG A 8 -15.55 13.77 -34.31
CA ARG A 8 -15.45 13.77 -32.85
C ARG A 8 -15.54 12.31 -32.38
N ARG A 9 -14.50 11.87 -31.69
CA ARG A 9 -14.44 10.56 -31.02
C ARG A 9 -15.50 10.56 -29.91
N PRO A 10 -16.40 9.57 -29.79
CA PRO A 10 -17.42 9.57 -28.75
C PRO A 10 -16.76 9.55 -27.37
N LEU A 11 -17.26 10.40 -26.47
CA LEU A 11 -16.95 10.35 -25.04
C LEU A 11 -17.45 9.01 -24.49
N ALA A 12 -16.67 8.39 -23.61
CA ALA A 12 -16.86 7.04 -23.06
C ALA A 12 -18.17 6.80 -22.28
N ASP A 13 -19.11 7.76 -22.27
CA ASP A 13 -20.42 7.66 -21.60
C ASP A 13 -21.46 6.86 -22.39
N GLU A 14 -21.24 6.62 -23.70
CA GLU A 14 -22.20 5.90 -24.56
C GLU A 14 -22.01 4.37 -24.57
N VAL A 15 -21.14 3.83 -23.72
CA VAL A 15 -21.08 2.36 -23.47
C VAL A 15 -21.95 2.06 -22.25
N ALA A 16 -23.25 2.28 -22.42
CA ALA A 16 -24.26 1.82 -21.48
C ALA A 16 -24.11 0.30 -21.30
N HIS A 17 -23.64 -0.14 -20.13
CA HIS A 17 -23.78 -1.54 -19.77
C HIS A 17 -25.28 -1.82 -19.72
N PRO A 18 -25.83 -2.74 -20.53
CA PRO A 18 -27.27 -2.88 -20.79
C PRO A 18 -28.03 -3.53 -19.62
N VAL A 19 -27.59 -3.34 -18.38
CA VAL A 19 -28.22 -3.96 -17.22
C VAL A 19 -29.32 -3.04 -16.71
N ALA A 20 -30.55 -3.54 -16.74
CA ALA A 20 -31.72 -2.82 -16.28
C ALA A 20 -31.56 -2.41 -14.80
N ARG A 21 -32.09 -1.26 -14.42
CA ARG A 21 -32.05 -0.75 -13.03
C ARG A 21 -32.72 -1.71 -12.01
N THR A 22 -33.57 -2.62 -12.47
CA THR A 22 -34.29 -3.61 -11.67
C THR A 22 -33.53 -4.93 -11.50
N THR A 23 -32.37 -5.11 -12.14
CA THR A 23 -31.65 -6.37 -12.09
C THR A 23 -31.12 -6.66 -10.68
N VAL A 24 -31.55 -7.77 -10.11
CA VAL A 24 -31.10 -8.25 -8.81
C VAL A 24 -29.76 -9.00 -8.99
N PRO A 25 -28.71 -8.67 -8.22
CA PRO A 25 -27.46 -9.41 -8.29
C PRO A 25 -27.62 -10.79 -7.64
N ALA A 26 -27.04 -11.83 -8.26
CA ALA A 26 -27.11 -13.20 -7.76
C ALA A 26 -26.47 -13.39 -6.36
N CYS A 27 -25.62 -12.46 -5.92
CA CYS A 27 -25.07 -12.49 -4.56
C CYS A 27 -26.08 -12.08 -3.48
N ARG A 28 -27.18 -11.40 -3.83
CA ARG A 28 -28.19 -10.98 -2.85
C ARG A 28 -28.85 -12.22 -2.24
N GLY A 29 -28.89 -12.27 -0.90
CA GLY A 29 -29.51 -13.36 -0.15
C GLY A 29 -28.55 -14.48 0.29
N HIS A 30 -27.26 -14.36 -0.04
CA HIS A 30 -26.21 -15.24 0.48
C HIS A 30 -25.43 -14.56 1.62
N ASP A 31 -24.74 -15.37 2.42
CA ASP A 31 -23.82 -14.91 3.46
C ASP A 31 -22.67 -14.08 2.86
N PRO A 32 -22.45 -12.82 3.30
CA PRO A 32 -21.36 -11.98 2.83
C PRO A 32 -19.97 -12.62 2.96
N GLU A 33 -19.72 -13.39 4.02
CA GLU A 33 -18.41 -14.00 4.28
C GLU A 33 -17.97 -14.96 3.17
N LEU A 34 -18.93 -15.50 2.40
CA LEU A 34 -18.67 -16.32 1.22
C LEU A 34 -17.76 -15.63 0.20
N TRP A 35 -17.85 -14.30 0.06
CA TRP A 35 -17.03 -13.53 -0.88
C TRP A 35 -15.65 -13.14 -0.33
N PHE A 36 -15.41 -13.33 0.97
CA PHE A 36 -14.15 -12.97 1.63
C PHE A 36 -13.30 -14.18 2.02
N ALA A 37 -13.71 -15.38 1.64
CA ALA A 37 -12.94 -16.60 1.84
C ALA A 37 -11.48 -16.46 1.38
N HIS A 38 -10.56 -16.95 2.20
CA HIS A 38 -9.12 -16.93 1.94
C HIS A 38 -8.64 -18.27 1.39
N GLY A 39 -7.74 -18.25 0.41
CA GLY A 39 -7.13 -19.47 -0.16
C GLY A 39 -7.89 -20.03 -1.36
N LEU A 40 -7.64 -21.31 -1.67
CA LEU A 40 -8.20 -22.04 -2.83
C LEU A 40 -9.21 -23.10 -2.38
N ASP A 41 -10.09 -22.75 -1.45
CA ASP A 41 -11.02 -23.70 -0.84
C ASP A 41 -12.35 -23.83 -1.61
N ALA A 42 -13.19 -24.79 -1.19
CA ALA A 42 -14.51 -25.01 -1.77
C ALA A 42 -15.42 -23.77 -1.65
N THR A 43 -15.21 -22.94 -0.62
CA THR A 43 -15.91 -21.68 -0.37
C THR A 43 -15.64 -20.68 -1.50
N LEU A 44 -14.37 -20.50 -1.87
CA LEU A 44 -13.98 -19.67 -3.00
C LEU A 44 -14.64 -20.14 -4.30
N ALA A 45 -14.57 -21.45 -4.58
CA ALA A 45 -15.18 -22.02 -5.79
C ALA A 45 -16.69 -21.77 -5.83
N ARG A 46 -17.37 -21.90 -4.69
CA ARG A 46 -18.80 -21.59 -4.56
C ARG A 46 -19.11 -20.12 -4.84
N ALA A 47 -18.35 -19.18 -4.27
CA ALA A 47 -18.52 -17.75 -4.51
C ALA A 47 -18.34 -17.39 -6.00
N VAL A 48 -17.30 -17.93 -6.63
CA VAL A 48 -17.02 -17.73 -8.05
C VAL A 48 -18.16 -18.27 -8.92
N ASN A 49 -18.69 -19.46 -8.60
CA ASN A 49 -19.80 -20.06 -9.35
C ASN A 49 -21.10 -19.23 -9.24
N ILE A 50 -21.42 -18.68 -8.07
CA ILE A 50 -22.56 -17.75 -7.92
C ILE A 50 -22.33 -16.49 -8.76
N CYS A 51 -21.11 -15.94 -8.78
CA CYS A 51 -20.82 -14.78 -9.62
C CYS A 51 -20.97 -15.07 -11.13
N ARG A 52 -20.66 -16.28 -11.59
CA ARG A 52 -20.75 -16.66 -13.02
C ARG A 52 -22.19 -16.69 -13.55
N THR A 53 -23.17 -16.91 -12.69
CA THR A 53 -24.60 -16.87 -13.05
C THR A 53 -25.19 -15.45 -12.99
N CYS A 54 -24.43 -14.48 -12.46
CA CYS A 54 -24.92 -13.15 -12.19
C CYS A 54 -25.02 -12.30 -13.47
N PRO A 55 -26.18 -11.69 -13.78
CA PRO A 55 -26.33 -10.78 -14.93
C PRO A 55 -25.44 -9.53 -14.82
N LEU A 56 -25.01 -9.18 -13.61
CA LEU A 56 -24.12 -8.06 -13.32
C LEU A 56 -22.63 -8.44 -13.32
N MET A 57 -22.25 -9.65 -13.73
CA MET A 57 -20.87 -10.14 -13.65
C MET A 57 -19.86 -9.19 -14.34
N LYS A 58 -20.14 -8.76 -15.57
CA LYS A 58 -19.27 -7.84 -16.33
C LYS A 58 -19.10 -6.46 -15.67
N PRO A 59 -20.18 -5.71 -15.38
CA PRO A 59 -20.03 -4.40 -14.73
C PRO A 59 -19.42 -4.52 -13.32
N CYS A 60 -19.74 -5.59 -12.57
CA CYS A 60 -19.14 -5.87 -11.27
C CYS A 60 -17.62 -6.09 -11.37
N ARG A 61 -17.15 -6.87 -12.35
CA ARG A 61 -15.72 -7.06 -12.62
C ARG A 61 -15.03 -5.77 -13.04
N ALA A 62 -15.67 -4.97 -13.89
CA ALA A 62 -15.13 -3.68 -14.33
C ALA A 62 -14.95 -2.73 -13.13
N TYR A 63 -15.96 -2.61 -12.27
CA TYR A 63 -15.88 -1.86 -11.02
C TYR A 63 -14.73 -2.36 -10.14
N ALA A 64 -14.69 -3.67 -9.86
CA ALA A 64 -13.67 -4.24 -9.01
C ALA A 64 -12.27 -4.16 -9.60
N THR A 65 -12.12 -4.01 -10.92
CA THR A 65 -10.83 -3.75 -11.57
C THR A 65 -10.38 -2.32 -11.32
N ALA A 66 -11.30 -1.36 -11.37
CA ALA A 66 -11.03 0.07 -11.18
C ALA A 66 -10.81 0.48 -9.71
N TYR A 67 -11.38 -0.25 -8.75
CA TYR A 67 -11.35 0.10 -7.33
C TYR A 67 -10.62 -0.94 -6.45
N ASP A 68 -10.01 -0.45 -5.38
CA ASP A 68 -9.26 -1.23 -4.39
C ASP A 68 -10.22 -1.96 -3.43
N VAL A 69 -10.81 -3.06 -3.91
CA VAL A 69 -11.76 -3.89 -3.15
C VAL A 69 -11.23 -5.30 -2.95
N ASP A 70 -11.52 -5.87 -1.79
CA ASP A 70 -11.15 -7.23 -1.39
C ASP A 70 -12.26 -8.24 -1.67
N GLY A 71 -11.90 -9.53 -1.65
CA GLY A 71 -12.81 -10.64 -1.91
C GLY A 71 -13.08 -10.92 -3.39
N VAL A 72 -14.06 -11.77 -3.65
CA VAL A 72 -14.52 -12.18 -4.99
C VAL A 72 -15.45 -11.11 -5.57
N TRP A 73 -15.18 -10.67 -6.79
CA TRP A 73 -16.02 -9.72 -7.51
C TRP A 73 -16.10 -10.11 -8.98
N GLY A 74 -17.31 -10.15 -9.56
CA GLY A 74 -17.49 -10.49 -10.97
C GLY A 74 -16.77 -11.77 -11.41
N ALA A 75 -16.79 -12.80 -10.53
CA ALA A 75 -16.11 -14.08 -10.70
C ALA A 75 -14.58 -13.96 -10.85
N THR A 76 -13.97 -13.01 -10.13
CA THR A 76 -12.52 -12.86 -10.02
C THR A 76 -12.11 -12.66 -8.57
N THR A 77 -10.95 -13.17 -8.19
CA THR A 77 -10.29 -12.95 -6.91
C THR A 77 -9.50 -11.65 -6.92
N ARG A 78 -9.08 -11.20 -5.72
CA ARG A 78 -8.17 -10.07 -5.60
C ARG A 78 -6.86 -10.27 -6.36
N ALA A 79 -6.27 -11.46 -6.24
CA ALA A 79 -5.00 -11.81 -6.88
C ALA A 79 -5.11 -11.73 -8.42
N GLU A 80 -6.16 -12.31 -9.00
CA GLU A 80 -6.43 -12.26 -10.44
C GLU A 80 -6.62 -10.82 -10.94
N ARG A 81 -7.34 -9.98 -10.17
CA ARG A 81 -7.50 -8.56 -10.50
C ARG A 81 -6.17 -7.81 -10.42
N ASP A 82 -5.32 -8.13 -9.46
CA ASP A 82 -3.99 -7.51 -9.32
C ASP A 82 -3.04 -7.92 -10.44
N ASP A 83 -3.09 -9.18 -10.90
CA ASP A 83 -2.37 -9.63 -12.11
C ASP A 83 -2.84 -8.87 -13.36
N TYR A 84 -4.15 -8.79 -13.55
CA TYR A 84 -4.73 -8.04 -14.67
C TYR A 84 -4.31 -6.56 -14.63
N ARG A 85 -4.42 -5.91 -13.47
CA ARG A 85 -4.00 -4.50 -13.30
C ARG A 85 -2.52 -4.30 -13.62
N ARG A 86 -1.64 -5.21 -13.21
CA ARG A 86 -0.21 -5.16 -13.54
C ARG A 86 0.03 -5.28 -15.03
N ALA A 87 -0.61 -6.24 -15.70
CA ALA A 87 -0.48 -6.46 -17.13
C ALA A 87 -0.96 -5.27 -17.97
N HIS A 88 -1.96 -4.52 -17.46
CA HIS A 88 -2.58 -3.40 -18.17
C HIS A 88 -2.18 -2.00 -17.63
N GLY A 89 -1.25 -1.91 -16.68
CA GLY A 89 -0.80 -0.64 -16.10
C GLY A 89 -1.89 0.13 -15.33
N ILE A 90 -2.93 -0.56 -14.85
CA ILE A 90 -4.07 0.04 -14.15
C ILE A 90 -3.71 0.25 -12.68
N ARG A 91 -3.94 1.46 -12.16
CA ARG A 91 -3.84 1.76 -10.72
C ARG A 91 -5.24 1.83 -10.10
N PRO A 92 -5.59 0.96 -9.14
CA PRO A 92 -6.91 0.98 -8.54
C PRO A 92 -7.12 2.21 -7.66
N ARG A 93 -8.34 2.74 -7.64
CA ARG A 93 -8.76 3.86 -6.79
C ARG A 93 -9.21 3.32 -5.43
N ASN A 94 -8.81 3.96 -4.34
CA ASN A 94 -9.31 3.59 -3.01
C ASN A 94 -10.77 4.07 -2.85
N ILE A 95 -11.65 3.21 -2.34
CA ILE A 95 -13.09 3.50 -2.16
C ILE A 95 -13.36 4.52 -1.04
N LEU A 96 -12.50 4.60 -0.02
CA LEU A 96 -12.66 5.51 1.13
C LEU A 96 -12.16 6.93 0.85
N GLY A 97 -11.93 7.30 -0.42
CA GLY A 97 -11.59 8.67 -0.82
C GLY A 97 -10.21 9.16 -0.33
N PHE A 98 -9.53 8.41 0.52
CA PHE A 98 -8.13 8.64 0.82
C PHE A 98 -7.33 8.17 -0.39
N ALA A 99 -7.15 9.09 -1.33
CA ALA A 99 -5.97 9.08 -2.17
C ALA A 99 -4.79 9.03 -1.20
N SER A 100 -4.29 7.83 -0.93
CA SER A 100 -2.97 7.65 -0.37
C SER A 100 -2.08 8.29 -1.43
N ARG A 101 -1.81 9.59 -1.27
CA ARG A 101 -0.75 10.32 -1.95
C ARG A 101 0.55 9.68 -1.49
N LYS A 102 0.77 8.41 -1.86
CA LYS A 102 2.10 7.85 -1.94
C LYS A 102 2.76 8.71 -3.01
N LYS A 103 3.58 9.64 -2.53
CA LYS A 103 4.43 10.53 -3.31
C LYS A 103 4.84 9.78 -4.58
N ALA A 104 4.49 10.32 -5.75
CA ALA A 104 4.99 9.86 -7.05
C ALA A 104 6.53 10.04 -7.21
N ASN A 105 7.26 10.20 -6.11
CA ASN A 105 8.71 10.33 -6.05
C ASN A 105 9.31 9.29 -5.09
N SER A 106 8.89 8.04 -5.21
CA SER A 106 9.78 6.93 -4.88
C SER A 106 10.26 6.35 -6.20
N SER A 107 11.24 7.02 -6.82
CA SER A 107 12.07 6.36 -7.82
C SER A 107 12.44 4.97 -7.30
N PRO A 108 12.37 3.92 -8.12
CA PRO A 108 12.86 2.61 -7.72
C PRO A 108 14.29 2.83 -7.21
N ARG A 109 14.52 2.51 -5.93
CA ARG A 109 15.87 2.58 -5.35
C ARG A 109 16.74 1.73 -6.28
N PRO A 110 17.74 2.29 -6.99
CA PRO A 110 18.53 1.50 -7.91
C PRO A 110 19.10 0.34 -7.10
N LYS A 111 18.85 -0.89 -7.56
CA LYS A 111 19.44 -2.08 -6.93
C LYS A 111 20.94 -1.83 -6.92
N ARG A 112 21.51 -1.60 -5.73
CA ARG A 112 22.95 -1.41 -5.54
C ARG A 112 23.61 -2.69 -6.03
N GLN A 113 24.03 -2.71 -7.29
CA GLN A 113 24.79 -3.80 -7.85
C GLN A 113 26.00 -3.95 -6.95
N ARG A 114 26.12 -5.12 -6.33
CA ARG A 114 27.25 -5.46 -5.48
C ARG A 114 28.44 -5.58 -6.42
N ARG A 115 29.11 -4.47 -6.75
CA ARG A 115 30.44 -4.51 -7.34
C ARG A 115 31.31 -5.15 -6.27
N THR A 116 31.61 -6.43 -6.43
CA THR A 116 32.70 -7.11 -5.75
C THR A 116 33.98 -6.52 -6.33
N LEU A 117 34.37 -5.35 -5.82
CA LEU A 117 35.74 -4.90 -5.90
C LEU A 117 36.46 -5.56 -4.73
N SER A 118 37.33 -6.53 -5.03
CA SER A 118 38.28 -7.04 -4.04
C SER A 118 39.09 -5.85 -3.53
N ALA A 119 38.90 -5.49 -2.27
CA ALA A 119 39.67 -4.45 -1.63
C ALA A 119 41.10 -4.97 -1.39
N PRO A 120 42.15 -4.26 -1.82
CA PRO A 120 43.47 -4.46 -1.22
C PRO A 120 43.42 -3.97 0.23
N ALA A 121 44.10 -4.70 1.13
CA ALA A 121 44.19 -4.41 2.55
C ALA A 121 44.63 -2.95 2.77
N ALA A 122 43.69 -2.12 3.25
CA ALA A 122 43.95 -0.74 3.64
C ALA A 122 44.31 -0.70 5.14
N PRO A 123 45.19 0.23 5.55
CA PRO A 123 45.85 0.24 6.86
C PRO A 123 44.88 0.54 8.01
N GLU A 124 45.28 0.13 9.21
CA GLU A 124 44.52 0.21 10.46
C GLU A 124 43.90 1.60 10.71
N PRO A 125 42.62 1.69 11.11
CA PRO A 125 41.95 2.98 11.26
C PRO A 125 42.35 3.67 12.57
N ALA A 126 43.02 4.80 12.44
CA ALA A 126 43.16 5.78 13.51
C ALA A 126 41.76 6.28 13.96
N SER A 127 41.42 5.95 15.21
CA SER A 127 40.37 6.49 16.08
C SER A 127 39.32 7.42 15.45
N GLU A 128 38.19 6.85 15.03
CA GLU A 128 36.97 7.63 14.71
C GLU A 128 36.36 8.19 16.00
N ILE A 129 36.43 9.52 16.19
CA ILE A 129 35.76 10.21 17.30
C ILE A 129 34.25 10.17 17.05
N VAL A 130 33.54 9.23 17.68
CA VAL A 130 32.08 9.14 17.61
C VAL A 130 31.45 10.29 18.43
N PRO A 131 30.63 11.17 17.83
CA PRO A 131 29.99 12.24 18.58
C PRO A 131 29.08 11.69 19.69
N THR A 132 29.26 12.19 20.90
CA THR A 132 28.47 11.82 22.08
C THR A 132 27.67 13.00 22.61
N LYS A 133 26.64 12.71 23.40
CA LYS A 133 25.84 13.70 24.13
C LYS A 133 25.68 13.25 25.59
N HIS A 134 25.59 14.18 26.52
CA HIS A 134 25.34 13.87 27.93
C HIS A 134 23.84 13.73 28.22
N CYS A 135 23.45 12.72 29.01
CA CYS A 135 22.07 12.54 29.45
C CYS A 135 21.85 13.11 30.86
N PRO A 136 21.08 14.22 31.03
CA PRO A 136 20.92 14.88 32.34
C PRO A 136 20.09 14.07 33.35
N ARG A 137 19.44 12.97 32.95
CA ARG A 137 18.70 12.08 33.87
C ARG A 137 19.60 11.01 34.52
N CYS A 138 20.54 10.44 33.76
CA CYS A 138 21.36 9.31 34.25
C CYS A 138 22.85 9.63 34.31
N GLY A 139 23.26 10.84 33.90
CA GLY A 139 24.65 11.29 33.97
C GLY A 139 25.61 10.63 32.98
N THR A 140 25.12 9.84 32.02
CA THR A 140 25.98 9.08 31.11
C THR A 140 26.11 9.74 29.75
N ASP A 141 27.33 9.84 29.23
CA ASP A 141 27.60 10.15 27.83
C ASP A 141 27.33 8.92 26.94
N ARG A 142 26.57 9.12 25.87
CA ARG A 142 26.25 8.06 24.89
C ARG A 142 26.46 8.58 23.47
N PRO A 143 26.59 7.72 22.46
CA PRO A 143 26.67 8.13 21.05
C PRO A 143 25.33 8.64 20.51
N LEU A 144 25.30 9.68 19.67
CA LEU A 144 24.07 10.40 19.26
C LEU A 144 22.90 9.50 18.78
N ASN A 145 23.17 8.27 18.32
CA ASN A 145 22.14 7.28 17.94
C ASN A 145 21.30 6.72 19.12
N ARG A 146 21.73 6.96 20.37
CA ARG A 146 21.04 6.59 21.61
C ARG A 146 20.04 7.63 22.11
N TRP A 147 19.72 8.64 21.30
CA TRP A 147 18.62 9.58 21.53
C TRP A 147 17.51 9.41 20.47
N TYR A 148 16.29 9.82 20.83
CA TYR A 148 15.20 9.95 19.86
C TYR A 148 15.34 11.28 19.10
N ARG A 149 14.84 11.34 17.87
CA ARG A 149 14.84 12.59 17.08
C ARG A 149 13.76 13.52 17.62
N ASN A 150 14.11 14.77 17.90
CA ASN A 150 13.17 15.81 18.30
C ASN A 150 13.48 17.09 17.54
N ARG A 151 12.63 17.47 16.58
CA ARG A 151 12.88 18.66 15.73
C ARG A 151 12.71 19.99 16.46
N ALA A 152 12.12 19.97 17.65
CA ALA A 152 11.91 21.18 18.45
C ALA A 152 13.18 21.63 19.17
N THR A 153 14.22 20.80 19.25
CA THR A 153 15.49 21.13 19.92
C THR A 153 16.57 21.49 18.91
N ALA A 154 17.50 22.35 19.32
CA ALA A 154 18.59 22.84 18.45
C ALA A 154 19.49 21.70 17.93
N ASP A 155 19.75 20.70 18.77
CA ASP A 155 20.54 19.50 18.44
C ASP A 155 19.74 18.40 17.72
N ARG A 156 18.43 18.62 17.52
CA ARG A 156 17.47 17.69 16.93
C ARG A 156 17.34 16.35 17.66
N LEU A 157 17.78 16.26 18.91
CA LEU A 157 17.75 15.06 19.74
C LEU A 157 16.97 15.28 21.03
N SER A 158 16.37 14.22 21.57
CA SER A 158 15.65 14.26 22.85
C SER A 158 16.53 14.75 23.99
N ALA A 159 15.92 15.34 25.03
CA ALA A 159 16.65 15.80 26.22
C ALA A 159 17.31 14.62 26.97
N TRP A 160 16.61 13.49 27.08
CA TRP A 160 17.11 12.27 27.73
C TRP A 160 17.41 11.15 26.72
N CYS A 161 18.30 10.24 27.11
CA CYS A 161 18.63 9.07 26.30
C CYS A 161 17.44 8.10 26.19
N LYS A 162 17.46 7.26 25.15
CA LYS A 162 16.41 6.25 24.88
C LYS A 162 16.08 5.37 26.11
N PRO A 163 17.05 4.80 26.85
CA PRO A 163 16.77 4.01 28.06
C PRO A 163 15.98 4.78 29.12
N CYS A 164 16.41 6.03 29.39
CA CYS A 164 15.77 6.90 30.38
C CYS A 164 14.32 7.22 30.04
N LEU A 165 14.03 7.50 28.76
CA LEU A 165 12.67 7.73 28.30
C LEU A 165 11.82 6.45 28.32
N HIS A 166 12.41 5.29 28.04
CA HIS A 166 11.70 4.01 28.09
C HIS A 166 11.26 3.66 29.50
N GLU A 167 12.13 3.86 30.50
CA GLU A 167 11.82 3.61 31.90
C GLU A 167 10.65 4.49 32.39
N ILE A 168 10.61 5.75 31.98
CA ILE A 168 9.50 6.67 32.33
C ILE A 168 8.20 6.24 31.64
N ALA A 169 8.26 5.86 30.36
CA ALA A 169 7.09 5.40 29.62
C ALA A 169 6.47 4.12 30.23
N GLN A 170 7.29 3.28 30.86
CA GLN A 170 6.84 2.07 31.58
C GLN A 170 6.30 2.35 32.98
N LYS A 171 6.83 3.36 33.69
CA LYS A 171 6.38 3.72 35.05
C LYS A 171 5.10 4.56 35.06
N GLY A 172 4.78 5.26 33.98
CA GLY A 172 3.53 6.03 33.83
C GLY A 172 2.30 5.19 33.47
N SER A 173 2.41 3.86 33.43
CA SER A 173 1.33 2.92 33.07
C SER A 173 0.90 1.99 34.23
N HIS A 174 1.23 2.34 35.48
CA HIS A 174 0.62 1.76 36.68
C HIS A 174 -0.26 2.83 37.37
N PRO A 175 -1.52 2.50 37.72
CA PRO A 175 -2.47 3.43 38.36
C PRO A 175 -2.02 3.85 39.77
#